data_AF-A0A563VNM8-F1
#
_entry.id   AF-A0A563VNM8-F1
#
_cell.length_a   1.000
_cell.length_b   1.000
_cell.length_c   1.000
_cell.angle_alpha   90.00
_cell.angle_beta   90.00
_cell.angle_gamma   90.00
#
_symmetry.space_group_name_H-M   'P 1'
#
loop_
_entity.id
_entity.type
_entity.pdbx_description
1 polymer ?
#
loop_
_entity_poly.entity_id
_entity_poly.type
_entity_poly.pdbx_seq_one_letter_code
_entity_poly.pdbx_strand_id
1 'polypeptide(L)'
;MSEKQGVILNLKPYQRISPYLTECCLRASANVSYENAAQDIARYTGMKVSGKTQQRLVHRYQFNDSECESKIAEISVDGGKVRLRTETKGEACIWRDRRSCLHRYSMPNRMVSRERTTGWMG
;
A
#
# COMPACT_ATOMS: atom_id res chain seq x y z
N MET A 1 1.08 15.04 23.96
CA MET A 1 1.75 16.09 23.17
C MET A 1 1.15 17.41 23.61
N SER A 2 1.96 18.40 23.99
CA SER A 2 1.45 19.68 24.50
C SER A 2 0.85 20.53 23.38
N GLU A 3 -0.14 21.37 23.68
CA GLU A 3 -0.76 22.32 22.74
C GLU A 3 0.29 23.22 22.06
N LYS A 4 1.30 23.66 22.82
CA LYS A 4 2.44 24.44 22.30
C LYS A 4 3.24 23.69 21.24
N GLN A 5 3.44 22.38 21.42
CA GLN A 5 4.12 21.54 20.43
C GLN A 5 3.25 21.30 19.19
N GLY A 6 1.92 21.26 19.36
CA GLY A 6 0.96 21.14 18.26
C GLY A 6 1.03 22.33 17.29
N VAL A 7 1.15 23.54 17.83
CA VAL A 7 1.28 24.77 17.03
C VAL A 7 2.60 24.78 16.26
N ILE A 8 3.73 24.47 16.91
CA ILE A 8 5.06 24.43 16.24
C ILE A 8 5.08 23.43 15.07
N LEU A 9 4.41 22.29 15.24
CA LEU A 9 4.37 21.22 14.24
C LEU A 9 3.21 21.36 13.23
N ASN A 10 2.45 22.46 13.27
CA ASN A 10 1.28 22.74 12.44
C ASN A 10 0.28 21.55 12.39
N LEU A 11 -0.01 20.99 13.56
CA LEU A 11 -0.82 19.78 13.70
C LEU A 11 -2.32 20.10 13.77
N LYS A 12 -3.13 19.28 13.11
CA LYS A 12 -4.59 19.36 13.24
C LYS A 12 -5.01 19.06 14.69
N PRO A 13 -6.11 19.65 15.19
CA PRO A 13 -6.67 19.31 16.49
C PRO A 13 -6.85 17.79 16.64
N TYR A 14 -6.54 17.26 17.84
CA TYR A 14 -6.59 15.83 18.19
C TYR A 14 -5.60 14.91 17.48
N GLN A 15 -4.67 15.45 16.69
CA GLN A 15 -3.62 14.66 16.04
C GLN A 15 -2.50 14.33 17.03
N ARG A 16 -2.35 13.04 17.37
CA ARG A 16 -1.34 12.54 18.34
C ARG A 16 -0.02 12.08 17.72
N ILE A 17 0.02 11.99 16.39
CA ILE A 17 1.16 11.50 15.60
C ILE A 17 1.65 12.66 14.74
N SER A 18 2.94 12.98 14.83
CA SER A 18 3.55 14.04 14.03
C SER A 18 3.50 13.70 12.53
N PRO A 19 3.53 14.70 11.63
CA PRO A 19 3.50 14.44 10.20
C PRO A 19 4.70 13.59 9.77
N TYR A 20 5.88 13.89 10.32
CA TYR A 20 7.10 13.13 10.07
C TYR A 20 6.99 11.67 10.51
N LEU A 21 6.44 11.41 11.71
CA LEU A 21 6.25 10.02 12.16
C LEU A 21 5.23 9.28 11.29
N THR A 22 4.21 9.99 10.78
CA THR A 22 3.24 9.43 9.83
C THR A 22 3.94 8.99 8.55
N GLU A 23 4.78 9.86 7.98
CA GLU A 23 5.56 9.57 6.78
C GLU A 23 6.48 8.35 6.97
N CYS A 24 7.18 8.26 8.11
CA CYS A 24 7.98 7.08 8.46
C CYS A 24 7.13 5.80 8.49
N CYS A 25 5.93 5.85 9.11
CA CYS A 25 5.03 4.69 9.16
C CYS A 25 4.58 4.26 7.75
N LEU A 26 4.26 5.21 6.87
CA LEU A 26 3.85 4.93 5.49
C LEU A 26 4.98 4.26 4.71
N ARG A 27 6.21 4.77 4.81
CA ARG A 27 7.40 4.18 4.16
C ARG A 27 7.71 2.78 4.67
N ALA A 28 7.67 2.57 5.99
CA ALA A 28 7.90 1.25 6.57
C ALA A 28 6.84 0.25 6.10
N SER A 29 5.56 0.65 6.15
CA SER A 29 4.43 -0.18 5.71
C SER A 29 4.42 -0.51 4.21
N ALA A 30 5.12 0.26 3.38
CA ALA A 30 5.27 -0.04 1.95
C ALA A 30 6.20 -1.23 1.68
N ASN A 31 7.11 -1.53 2.61
CA ASN A 31 8.17 -2.52 2.40
C ASN A 31 7.94 -3.82 3.18
N VAL A 32 7.24 -3.77 4.31
CA VAL A 32 7.03 -4.92 5.20
C VAL A 32 5.59 -4.98 5.73
N SER A 33 5.23 -6.08 6.41
CA SER A 33 3.92 -6.19 7.07
C SER A 33 3.74 -5.11 8.15
N TYR A 34 2.50 -4.77 8.48
CA TYR A 34 2.21 -3.75 9.50
C TYR A 34 2.78 -4.09 10.89
N GLU A 35 2.86 -5.38 11.23
CA GLU A 35 3.48 -5.85 12.46
C GLU A 35 4.99 -5.62 12.47
N ASN A 36 5.67 -5.91 11.35
CA ASN A 36 7.10 -5.69 11.21
C ASN A 36 7.41 -4.19 11.15
N ALA A 37 6.61 -3.42 10.40
CA ALA A 37 6.71 -1.97 10.36
C ALA A 37 6.57 -1.36 11.77
N ALA A 38 5.73 -1.93 12.66
CA ALA A 38 5.59 -1.47 14.03
C ALA A 38 6.86 -1.72 14.86
N GLN A 39 7.52 -2.85 14.64
CA GLN A 39 8.81 -3.16 15.27
C GLN A 39 9.90 -2.22 14.77
N ASP A 40 9.97 -2.00 13.45
CA ASP A 40 10.93 -1.11 12.81
C ASP A 40 10.79 0.33 13.30
N ILE A 41 9.57 0.88 13.31
CA ILE A 41 9.31 2.24 13.79
C ILE A 41 9.72 2.40 15.25
N ALA A 42 9.40 1.43 16.10
CA ALA A 42 9.84 1.44 17.49
C ALA A 42 11.37 1.37 17.60
N ARG A 43 12.03 0.56 16.77
CA ARG A 43 13.48 0.39 16.79
C ARG A 43 14.23 1.63 16.32
N TYR A 44 13.73 2.31 15.29
CA TYR A 44 14.38 3.47 14.67
C TYR A 44 14.09 4.77 15.40
N THR A 45 12.88 4.93 15.93
CA THR A 45 12.42 6.23 16.48
C THR A 45 12.23 6.20 17.99
N GLY A 46 12.23 5.02 18.62
CA GLY A 46 11.82 4.84 20.01
C GLY A 46 10.31 4.96 20.24
N MET A 47 9.52 5.31 19.23
CA MET A 47 8.08 5.52 19.35
C MET A 47 7.28 4.28 18.98
N LYS A 48 6.29 3.94 19.80
CA LYS A 48 5.40 2.79 19.56
C LYS A 48 4.19 3.19 18.72
N VAL A 49 4.10 2.65 17.50
CA VAL A 49 2.92 2.77 16.63
C VAL A 49 2.50 1.35 16.21
N SER A 50 1.35 0.89 16.71
CA SER A 50 0.89 -0.49 16.47
C SER A 50 0.56 -0.78 15.00
N GLY A 51 0.66 -2.04 14.58
CA GLY A 51 0.34 -2.46 13.21
C GLY A 51 -1.07 -2.04 12.76
N LYS A 52 -2.10 -2.23 13.62
CA LYS A 52 -3.46 -1.74 13.36
C LYS A 52 -3.51 -0.21 13.15
N THR A 53 -2.64 0.54 13.83
CA THR A 53 -2.56 2.00 13.66
C THR A 53 -1.87 2.35 12.36
N GLN A 54 -0.79 1.66 12.00
CA GLN A 54 -0.15 1.81 10.68
C GLN A 54 -1.11 1.50 9.54
N GLN A 55 -1.87 0.40 9.63
CA GLN A 55 -2.93 0.08 8.68
C GLN A 55 -3.94 1.23 8.55
N ARG A 56 -4.45 1.76 9.67
CA ARG A 56 -5.37 2.92 9.63
C ARG A 56 -4.72 4.18 9.05
N LEU A 57 -3.42 4.37 9.19
CA LEU A 57 -2.71 5.50 8.58
C LEU A 57 -2.65 5.32 7.07
N VAL A 58 -2.17 4.16 6.59
CA VAL A 58 -2.09 3.85 5.16
C VAL A 58 -3.46 3.95 4.48
N HIS A 59 -4.50 3.36 5.06
CA HIS A 59 -5.84 3.35 4.45
C HIS A 59 -6.51 4.74 4.40
N ARG A 60 -6.12 5.68 5.28
CA ARG A 60 -6.68 7.04 5.30
C ARG A 60 -5.80 8.05 4.57
N TYR A 61 -4.57 7.68 4.25
CA TYR A 61 -3.66 8.58 3.57
C TYR A 61 -4.12 8.73 2.12
N GLN A 62 -4.33 9.97 1.69
CA GLN A 62 -4.55 10.29 0.29
C GLN A 62 -3.18 10.44 -0.36
N PHE A 63 -2.82 9.48 -1.19
CA PHE A 63 -1.64 9.60 -2.04
C PHE A 63 -1.96 10.56 -3.17
N ASN A 64 -1.08 11.51 -3.42
CA ASN A 64 -1.22 12.38 -4.58
C ASN A 64 -0.96 11.54 -5.83
N ASP A 65 -1.88 11.62 -6.78
CA ASP A 65 -1.65 11.04 -8.09
C ASP A 65 -0.47 11.76 -8.74
N SER A 66 0.41 10.99 -9.38
CA SER A 66 1.49 11.55 -10.17
C SER A 66 0.92 11.99 -11.52
N GLU A 67 1.06 13.26 -11.87
CA GLU A 67 0.69 13.74 -13.20
C GLU A 67 1.66 13.15 -14.24
N CYS A 68 1.11 12.55 -15.29
CA CYS A 68 1.89 12.01 -16.39
C CYS A 68 1.68 12.91 -17.61
N GLU A 69 2.71 13.68 -17.98
CA GLU A 69 2.64 14.59 -19.13
C GLU A 69 2.64 13.85 -20.48
N SER A 70 3.09 12.59 -20.51
CA SER A 70 3.28 11.83 -21.74
C SER A 70 2.15 10.83 -22.02
N LYS A 71 1.71 10.79 -23.29
CA LYS A 71 0.72 9.81 -23.74
C LYS A 71 1.40 8.46 -23.93
N ILE A 72 1.23 7.57 -22.95
CA ILE A 72 1.68 6.18 -23.05
C ILE A 72 0.63 5.35 -23.81
N ALA A 73 1.06 4.51 -24.75
CA ALA A 73 0.18 3.62 -25.52
C ALA A 73 -0.32 2.44 -24.68
N GLU A 74 0.57 1.85 -23.87
CA GLU A 74 0.28 0.76 -22.96
C GLU A 74 1.22 0.82 -21.75
N ILE A 75 0.68 0.56 -20.56
CA ILE A 75 1.46 0.33 -19.35
C ILE A 75 1.05 -1.00 -18.73
N SER A 76 2.04 -1.84 -18.44
CA SER A 76 1.87 -3.10 -17.71
C SER A 76 2.68 -3.03 -16.43
N VAL A 77 1.99 -3.15 -15.30
CA VAL A 77 2.61 -3.26 -13.98
C VAL A 77 2.46 -4.71 -13.52
N ASP A 78 3.58 -5.39 -13.33
CA ASP A 78 3.60 -6.71 -12.72
C ASP A 78 3.86 -6.58 -11.21
N GLY A 79 2.81 -6.77 -10.41
CA GLY A 79 2.86 -6.70 -8.95
C GLY A 79 3.22 -8.02 -8.28
N GLY A 80 3.64 -9.03 -9.04
CA GLY A 80 3.99 -10.36 -8.54
C GLY A 80 2.78 -11.20 -8.12
N LYS A 81 3.07 -12.41 -7.62
CA LYS A 81 2.06 -13.38 -7.16
C LYS A 81 1.66 -13.12 -5.71
N VAL A 82 0.37 -12.96 -5.47
CA VAL A 82 -0.21 -12.84 -4.13
C VAL A 82 -0.91 -14.13 -3.75
N ARG A 83 -0.58 -14.68 -2.58
CA ARG A 83 -1.30 -15.83 -2.01
C ARG A 83 -2.48 -15.34 -1.18
N LEU A 84 -3.69 -15.62 -1.65
CA LEU A 84 -4.93 -15.32 -0.96
C LEU A 84 -5.34 -16.51 -0.09
N ARG A 85 -5.63 -16.23 1.19
CA ARG A 85 -6.25 -17.20 2.08
C ARG A 85 -7.76 -17.19 1.82
N THR A 86 -8.34 -18.37 1.65
CA THR A 86 -9.78 -18.57 1.61
C THR A 86 -10.37 -18.37 3.01
N GLU A 87 -11.61 -17.89 3.06
CA GLU A 87 -12.32 -17.63 4.31
C GLU A 87 -12.58 -18.92 5.10
N THR A 88 -12.80 -20.03 4.37
CA THR A 88 -13.00 -21.36 4.93
C THR A 88 -11.67 -21.98 5.37
N LYS A 89 -11.54 -22.27 6.66
CA LYS A 89 -10.37 -22.92 7.25
C LYS A 89 -10.26 -24.36 6.72
N GLY A 90 -9.17 -24.67 6.00
CA GLY A 90 -8.90 -25.99 5.42
C GLY A 90 -8.93 -26.03 3.88
N GLU A 91 -9.47 -24.99 3.24
CA GLU A 91 -9.37 -24.84 1.79
C GLU A 91 -7.98 -24.36 1.36
N ALA A 92 -7.56 -24.78 0.17
CA ALA A 92 -6.26 -24.42 -0.38
C ALA A 92 -6.18 -22.91 -0.66
N CYS A 93 -5.05 -22.30 -0.31
CA CYS A 93 -4.79 -20.91 -0.65
C CYS A 93 -4.66 -20.75 -2.17
N ILE A 94 -5.23 -19.67 -2.72
CA ILE A 94 -5.21 -19.39 -4.15
C ILE A 94 -4.08 -18.40 -4.45
N TRP A 95 -3.22 -18.73 -5.40
CA TRP A 95 -2.24 -17.79 -5.94
C TRP A 95 -2.88 -16.97 -7.05
N ARG A 96 -2.79 -15.64 -6.98
CA ARG A 96 -3.23 -14.74 -8.05
C ARG A 96 -2.11 -13.81 -8.45
N ASP A 97 -1.90 -13.69 -9.76
CA ASP A 97 -1.01 -12.67 -10.32
C ASP A 97 -1.66 -11.30 -10.15
N ARG A 98 -0.99 -10.39 -9.46
CA ARG A 98 -1.40 -8.99 -9.38
C ARG A 98 -0.81 -8.25 -10.59
N ARG A 99 -1.31 -8.56 -11.78
CA ARG A 99 -0.98 -7.82 -13.00
C ARG A 99 -2.05 -6.76 -13.25
N SER A 100 -1.64 -5.51 -13.41
CA SER A 100 -2.51 -4.45 -13.92
C SER A 100 -1.97 -3.97 -15.25
N CYS A 101 -2.70 -4.26 -16.32
CA CYS A 101 -2.50 -3.68 -17.63
C CYS A 101 -3.53 -2.56 -17.84
N LEU A 102 -3.06 -1.36 -18.15
CA LEU A 102 -3.93 -0.26 -18.56
C LEU A 102 -3.73 -0.07 -20.07
N HIS A 103 -4.77 -0.43 -20.84
CA HIS A 103 -4.81 -0.26 -22.28
C HIS A 103 -5.81 0.85 -22.61
N ARG A 104 -5.40 1.80 -23.45
CA ARG A 104 -6.17 3.03 -23.71
C ARG A 104 -7.41 2.75 -24.57
N TYR A 105 -8.50 2.35 -23.95
CA TYR A 105 -9.86 2.61 -24.43
C TYR A 105 -10.75 3.01 -23.24
N SER A 106 -11.55 4.05 -23.46
CA SER A 106 -12.57 4.60 -22.56
C SER A 106 -13.11 3.60 -21.53
N MET A 107 -13.13 4.00 -20.26
CA MET A 107 -13.82 3.31 -19.14
C MET A 107 -15.19 2.76 -19.59
N PRO A 108 -15.59 1.54 -19.15
CA PRO A 108 -15.66 1.18 -17.74
C PRO A 108 -14.97 -0.14 -17.35
N ASN A 109 -14.41 -0.10 -16.14
CA ASN A 109 -14.17 -1.20 -15.20
C ASN A 109 -14.42 -2.63 -15.74
N ARG A 110 -13.38 -3.26 -16.32
CA ARG A 110 -13.39 -4.71 -16.53
C ARG A 110 -11.98 -5.27 -16.36
N MET A 111 -11.77 -5.95 -15.25
CA MET A 111 -10.60 -6.80 -15.00
C MET A 111 -10.64 -7.94 -16.03
N VAL A 112 -9.87 -7.83 -17.12
CA VAL A 112 -9.71 -8.92 -18.08
C VAL A 112 -8.63 -9.84 -17.54
N SER A 113 -9.04 -10.90 -16.85
CA SER A 113 -8.17 -12.04 -16.57
C SER A 113 -7.87 -12.76 -17.88
N ARG A 114 -6.64 -12.64 -18.41
CA ARG A 114 -6.15 -13.55 -19.44
C ARG A 114 -5.59 -14.80 -18.78
N GLU A 115 -6.38 -15.86 -18.76
CA GLU A 115 -5.86 -17.23 -18.70
C GLU A 115 -5.21 -17.60 -20.05
N ARG A 116 -4.18 -18.46 -19.96
CA ARG A 116 -3.45 -19.17 -21.03
C ARG A 116 -2.42 -18.38 -21.84
N THR A 117 -1.16 -18.67 -21.51
CA THR A 117 -0.16 -19.13 -22.49
C THR A 117 0.88 -20.01 -21.76
N THR A 118 0.62 -21.32 -21.70
CA THR A 118 1.70 -22.32 -21.67
C THR A 118 1.96 -22.71 -23.12
N GLY A 119 3.17 -22.43 -23.59
CA GLY A 119 3.65 -22.74 -24.92
C GLY A 119 4.77 -21.77 -25.24
N TRP A 120 5.92 -22.31 -25.64
CA TRP A 120 7.20 -21.64 -25.97
C TRP A 120 8.21 -21.54 -24.82
N MET A 121 8.83 -22.68 -24.50
CA MET A 121 10.29 -22.82 -24.34
C MET A 121 10.63 -24.32 -24.24
N GLY A 122 11.46 -24.82 -25.16
CA GLY A 122 12.04 -26.18 -25.14
C GLY A 122 11.44 -27.12 -26.15
#